data_AF-A0A840YBM4-F1
#
_entry.id   AF-A0A840YBM4-F1
#
_cell.length_a   1.000
_cell.length_b   1.000
_cell.length_c   1.000
_cell.angle_alpha   90.00
_cell.angle_beta   90.00
_cell.angle_gamma   90.00
#
_symmetry.space_group_name_H-M   'P 1'
#
loop_
_entity.id
_entity.type
_entity.pdbx_description
1 polymer ?
#
loop_
_entity_poly.entity_id
_entity_poly.type
_entity_poly.pdbx_seq_one_letter_code
_entity_poly.pdbx_strand_id
1 'polypeptide(L)'
;MVRPVAERFHAQGALLGLWGTDMPDGVSHVPPAHEMIDPLKDTTALIAQVRAGFVPQPEAAGAFGYDFRAAVEMIREANALLDEAGISLDTDPRRVAKSGAAQDAAQMAAVEIAATGAAAPPRAEPTPGAPA
;
A
#
# COMPACT_ATOMS: atom_id res chain seq x y z
N MET A 1 12.11 -6.77 9.63
CA MET A 1 12.06 -6.85 11.11
C MET A 1 13.33 -7.55 11.60
N VAL A 2 14.09 -6.97 12.53
CA VAL A 2 15.53 -7.28 12.66
C VAL A 2 15.79 -8.51 13.54
N ARG A 3 15.44 -9.71 13.05
CA ARG A 3 15.66 -10.99 13.75
C ARG A 3 17.10 -11.18 14.24
N PRO A 4 18.15 -10.85 13.47
CA PRO A 4 19.53 -10.99 13.95
C PRO A 4 19.85 -10.15 15.19
N VAL A 5 19.18 -9.01 15.38
CA VAL A 5 19.38 -8.18 16.58
C VAL A 5 18.68 -8.81 17.78
N ALA A 6 17.45 -9.30 17.60
CA ALA A 6 16.74 -10.03 18.65
C ALA A 6 17.49 -11.30 19.09
N GLU A 7 18.02 -12.06 18.13
CA GLU A 7 18.82 -13.26 18.39
C GLU A 7 20.09 -12.94 19.18
N ARG A 8 20.84 -11.90 18.79
CA ARG A 8 22.05 -11.48 19.51
C ARG A 8 21.73 -11.01 20.93
N PHE A 9 20.68 -10.23 21.10
CA PHE A 9 20.25 -9.75 22.41
C PHE A 9 19.85 -10.92 23.32
N HIS A 10 19.06 -11.86 22.80
CA HIS A 10 18.66 -13.06 23.53
C HIS A 10 19.89 -13.91 23.93
N ALA A 11 20.81 -14.15 23.00
CA ALA A 11 22.04 -14.89 23.26
C ALA A 11 22.87 -14.27 24.39
N GLN A 12 22.94 -12.94 24.49
CA GLN A 12 23.63 -12.29 25.60
C GLN A 12 22.92 -12.51 26.94
N GLY A 13 21.60 -12.38 27.00
CA GLY A 13 20.87 -12.65 28.26
C GLY A 13 20.96 -14.11 28.69
N ALA A 14 21.00 -15.05 27.73
CA ALA A 14 21.23 -16.47 28.02
C ALA A 14 22.63 -16.72 28.60
N LEU A 15 23.66 -16.09 28.03
CA LEU A 15 25.03 -16.17 28.54
C LEU A 15 25.17 -15.60 29.96
N LEU A 16 24.40 -14.55 30.28
CA LEU A 16 24.35 -13.94 31.60
C LEU A 16 23.46 -14.70 32.60
N GLY A 17 22.79 -15.78 32.18
CA GLY A 17 21.91 -16.58 33.03
C GLY A 17 20.58 -15.89 33.39
N LEU A 18 20.18 -14.86 32.63
CA LEU A 18 18.91 -14.15 32.85
C LEU A 18 17.70 -14.95 32.34
N TRP A 19 17.91 -15.80 31.34
CA TRP A 19 16.91 -16.70 30.76
C TRP A 19 17.58 -17.91 30.11
N GLY A 20 16.76 -18.88 29.67
CA GLY A 20 17.22 -20.09 28.96
C GLY A 20 17.79 -19.79 27.57
N THR A 21 18.40 -20.80 26.95
CA THR A 21 19.02 -20.71 25.61
C THR A 21 18.02 -20.78 24.46
N ASP A 22 16.81 -21.22 24.73
CA ASP A 22 15.77 -21.39 23.72
C ASP A 22 15.16 -20.04 23.37
N MET A 23 15.32 -19.63 22.11
CA MET A 23 14.77 -18.40 21.58
C MET A 23 13.25 -18.52 21.48
N PRO A 24 12.46 -17.63 22.12
CA PRO A 24 11.02 -17.64 21.95
C PRO A 24 10.60 -17.37 20.50
N ASP A 25 9.56 -18.07 20.04
CA ASP A 25 9.00 -17.87 18.72
C ASP A 25 8.37 -16.47 18.57
N GLY A 26 8.44 -15.91 17.37
CA GLY A 26 7.79 -14.64 17.03
C GLY A 26 8.40 -13.39 17.65
N VAL A 27 9.54 -13.50 18.35
CA VAL A 27 10.23 -12.32 18.92
C VAL A 27 11.06 -11.61 17.86
N SER A 28 11.02 -10.29 17.93
CA SER A 28 11.71 -9.42 17.01
C SER A 28 12.11 -8.10 17.60
N HIS A 29 13.21 -7.55 17.08
CA HIS A 29 13.60 -6.19 17.35
C HIS A 29 13.04 -5.25 16.29
N VAL A 30 12.41 -4.18 16.79
CA VAL A 30 11.97 -3.04 16.00
C VAL A 30 12.76 -1.84 16.54
N PRO A 31 13.64 -1.21 15.75
CA PRO A 31 14.35 -0.02 16.21
C PRO A 31 13.38 1.14 16.44
N PRO A 32 13.76 2.11 17.29
CA PRO A 32 13.07 3.40 17.32
C PRO A 32 12.96 3.97 15.91
N ALA A 33 11.84 4.65 15.62
CA ALA A 33 11.63 5.23 14.31
C ALA A 33 12.77 6.20 13.96
N HIS A 34 13.41 5.99 12.81
CA HIS A 34 14.40 6.92 12.30
C HIS A 34 13.71 8.22 11.86
N GLU A 35 14.08 9.35 12.46
CA GLU A 35 13.63 10.66 12.02
C GLU A 35 14.34 11.06 10.72
N MET A 36 13.56 11.42 9.71
CA MET A 36 14.09 11.86 8.43
C MET A 36 14.55 13.32 8.56
N ILE A 37 15.77 13.62 8.11
CA ILE A 37 16.32 14.98 8.16
C ILE A 37 15.77 15.77 6.98
N ASP A 38 15.77 15.17 5.79
CA ASP A 38 15.09 15.69 4.59
C ASP A 38 14.10 14.61 4.14
N PRO A 39 12.82 14.68 4.58
CA PRO A 39 11.84 13.65 4.29
C PRO A 39 11.69 13.33 2.81
N LEU A 40 11.86 14.31 1.91
CA LEU A 40 11.73 14.10 0.47
C LEU A 40 12.91 13.30 -0.09
N LYS A 41 14.14 13.74 0.20
CA LYS A 41 15.34 13.06 -0.30
C LYS A 41 15.52 11.69 0.34
N ASP A 42 15.34 11.60 1.64
CA ASP A 42 15.52 10.38 2.41
C ASP A 42 14.51 9.31 1.95
N THR A 43 13.24 9.70 1.69
CA THR A 43 12.22 8.78 1.18
C THR A 43 12.57 8.31 -0.23
N THR A 44 13.00 9.23 -1.09
CA THR A 44 13.38 8.91 -2.48
C THR A 44 14.54 7.93 -2.51
N ALA A 45 15.56 8.15 -1.68
CA ALA A 45 16.71 7.27 -1.54
C ALA A 45 16.31 5.89 -0.99
N LEU A 46 15.44 5.84 0.01
CA LEU A 46 14.97 4.58 0.58
C LEU A 46 14.16 3.76 -0.44
N ILE A 47 13.25 4.39 -1.18
CA ILE A 47 12.50 3.74 -2.26
C ILE A 47 13.46 3.16 -3.31
N ALA A 48 14.49 3.91 -3.70
CA ALA A 48 15.49 3.44 -4.66
C ALA A 48 16.26 2.22 -4.15
N GLN A 49 16.69 2.22 -2.88
CA GLN A 49 17.39 1.09 -2.27
C GLN A 49 16.52 -0.17 -2.17
N VAL A 50 15.23 0.00 -1.82
CA VAL A 50 14.29 -1.12 -1.77
C VAL A 50 14.08 -1.72 -3.16
N ARG A 51 13.89 -0.87 -4.17
CA ARG A 51 13.72 -1.31 -5.57
C ARG A 51 14.97 -1.97 -6.15
N ALA A 52 16.16 -1.49 -5.75
CA ALA A 52 17.43 -2.10 -6.13
C ALA A 52 17.70 -3.44 -5.42
N GLY A 53 16.88 -3.82 -4.43
CA GLY A 53 17.04 -5.04 -3.65
C GLY A 53 18.13 -4.95 -2.58
N PHE A 54 18.67 -3.75 -2.31
CA PHE A 54 19.69 -3.55 -1.28
C PHE A 54 19.11 -3.52 0.13
N VAL A 55 17.89 -2.99 0.26
CA VAL A 55 17.15 -2.97 1.53
C VAL A 55 15.86 -3.77 1.33
N PRO A 56 15.67 -4.90 2.01
CA PRO A 56 14.41 -5.60 1.89
C PRO A 56 13.26 -4.78 2.50
N GLN A 57 12.08 -4.86 1.89
CA GLN A 57 10.94 -4.04 2.26
C GLN A 57 10.51 -4.19 3.73
N PRO A 58 10.52 -5.40 4.34
CA PRO A 58 10.23 -5.55 5.76
C PRO A 58 11.22 -4.84 6.70
N GLU A 59 12.45 -4.62 6.25
CA GLU A 59 13.48 -3.89 6.97
C GLU A 59 13.25 -2.39 6.86
N ALA A 60 12.86 -1.91 5.67
CA ALA A 60 12.47 -0.52 5.47
C ALA A 60 11.28 -0.12 6.35
N ALA A 61 10.23 -0.95 6.42
CA ALA A 61 9.10 -0.72 7.32
C ALA A 61 9.53 -0.77 8.80
N GLY A 62 10.40 -1.72 9.15
CA GLY A 62 10.94 -1.87 10.51
C GLY A 62 11.74 -0.66 10.97
N ALA A 63 12.45 0.04 10.07
CA ALA A 63 13.19 1.27 10.40
C ALA A 63 12.29 2.42 10.88
N PHE A 64 10.99 2.35 10.59
CA PHE A 64 9.99 3.32 11.05
C PHE A 64 9.15 2.82 12.23
N GLY A 65 9.52 1.71 12.85
CA GLY A 65 8.81 1.19 14.01
C GLY A 65 7.67 0.21 13.69
N TYR A 66 7.49 -0.19 12.43
CA TYR A 66 6.36 -1.04 12.02
C TYR A 66 6.76 -2.50 11.85
N ASP A 67 5.89 -3.41 12.29
CA ASP A 67 5.88 -4.77 11.74
C ASP A 67 5.30 -4.74 10.32
N PHE A 68 6.01 -5.35 9.37
CA PHE A 68 5.62 -5.30 7.96
C PHE A 68 4.34 -6.07 7.67
N ARG A 69 4.12 -7.23 8.33
CA ARG A 69 2.91 -8.02 8.09
C ARG A 69 1.69 -7.29 8.62
N ALA A 70 1.78 -6.71 9.82
CA ALA A 70 0.76 -5.83 10.36
C ALA A 70 0.51 -4.62 9.45
N ALA A 71 1.56 -3.99 8.91
CA ALA A 71 1.42 -2.88 7.98
C ALA A 71 0.66 -3.26 6.70
N VAL A 72 0.91 -4.44 6.13
CA VAL A 72 0.16 -4.95 4.98
C VAL A 72 -1.32 -5.14 5.31
N GLU A 73 -1.64 -5.70 6.47
CA GLU A 73 -3.04 -5.85 6.90
C GLU A 73 -3.73 -4.50 7.13
N MET A 74 -3.05 -3.53 7.76
CA MET A 74 -3.57 -2.17 7.92
C MET A 74 -3.87 -1.50 6.57
N ILE A 75 -2.98 -1.68 5.57
CA ILE A 75 -3.23 -1.18 4.22
C ILE A 75 -4.43 -1.87 3.58
N ARG A 76 -4.58 -3.19 3.73
CA ARG A 76 -5.73 -3.96 3.21
C ARG A 76 -7.05 -3.45 3.80
N GLU A 77 -7.08 -3.25 5.11
CA GLU A 77 -8.27 -2.76 5.84
C GLU A 77 -8.60 -1.32 5.46
N ALA A 78 -7.61 -0.42 5.43
CA ALA A 78 -7.80 0.97 5.02
C ALA A 78 -8.35 1.06 3.59
N ASN A 79 -7.80 0.26 2.69
CA ASN A 79 -8.27 0.16 1.32
C ASN A 79 -9.73 -0.33 1.24
N ALA A 80 -10.11 -1.36 2.01
CA ALA A 80 -11.49 -1.83 2.03
C ALA A 80 -12.47 -0.76 2.53
N LEU A 81 -12.08 0.02 3.54
CA LEU A 81 -12.88 1.15 4.04
C LEU A 81 -13.05 2.26 3.01
N LEU A 82 -11.99 2.59 2.27
CA LEU A 82 -12.06 3.60 1.19
C LEU A 82 -12.98 3.14 0.07
N ASP A 83 -12.91 1.86 -0.30
CA ASP A 83 -13.77 1.23 -1.31
C ASP A 83 -15.25 1.30 -0.87
N GLU A 84 -15.56 0.93 0.37
CA GLU A 84 -16.91 0.99 0.93
C GLU A 84 -17.47 2.43 0.97
N ALA A 85 -16.61 3.40 1.30
CA ALA A 85 -16.97 4.81 1.31
C ALA A 85 -17.07 5.44 -0.08
N GLY A 86 -16.68 4.73 -1.16
CA GLY A 86 -16.62 5.27 -2.51
C GLY A 86 -15.55 6.36 -2.70
N ILE A 87 -14.52 6.37 -1.85
CA ILE A 87 -13.43 7.36 -1.86
C ILE A 87 -12.27 6.83 -2.70
N SER A 88 -11.78 7.64 -3.64
CA SER A 88 -10.58 7.34 -4.41
C SER A 88 -9.50 8.39 -4.13
N LEU A 89 -8.32 7.94 -3.70
CA LEU A 89 -7.17 8.79 -3.41
C LEU A 89 -6.11 8.65 -4.52
N ASP A 90 -5.34 9.71 -4.75
CA ASP A 90 -4.18 9.71 -5.65
C ASP A 90 -2.99 8.88 -5.12
N THR A 91 -3.04 8.53 -3.83
CA THR A 91 -2.07 7.65 -3.15
C THR A 91 -2.33 6.16 -3.37
N ASP A 92 -3.49 5.78 -3.94
CA ASP A 92 -3.81 4.38 -4.24
C ASP A 92 -3.54 4.03 -5.72
N PRO A 93 -2.37 3.45 -6.03
CA PRO A 93 -2.02 3.11 -7.40
C PRO A 93 -2.91 2.02 -8.01
N ARG A 94 -3.77 1.35 -7.23
CA ARG A 94 -4.75 0.38 -7.75
C ARG A 94 -5.87 1.03 -8.55
N ARG A 95 -6.16 2.31 -8.26
CA ARG A 95 -7.26 3.05 -8.89
C ARG A 95 -6.80 4.27 -9.69
N VAL A 96 -5.79 4.97 -9.19
CA VAL A 96 -5.40 6.28 -9.72
C VAL A 96 -3.91 6.35 -9.97
N ALA A 97 -3.53 6.89 -11.12
CA ALA A 97 -2.16 7.23 -11.46
C ALA A 97 -1.70 8.38 -10.57
N LYS A 98 -0.38 8.57 -10.44
CA LYS A 98 0.17 9.75 -9.77
C LYS A 98 -0.31 11.09 -10.38
N SER A 99 -0.77 11.09 -11.63
CA SER A 99 -1.37 12.24 -12.31
C SER A 99 -2.87 12.43 -12.07
N GLY A 100 -3.54 11.53 -11.34
CA GLY A 100 -4.99 11.56 -11.14
C GLY A 100 -5.80 10.75 -12.17
N ALA A 101 -5.17 10.16 -13.19
CA ALA A 101 -5.86 9.38 -14.22
C ALA A 101 -6.22 7.96 -13.74
N ALA A 102 -7.31 7.37 -14.23
CA ALA A 102 -7.66 5.97 -13.93
C ALA A 102 -6.55 5.00 -14.39
N GLN A 103 -6.34 3.90 -13.66
CA GLN A 103 -5.28 2.91 -13.96
C GLN A 103 -5.81 1.57 -14.50
N ASP A 104 -6.95 1.09 -14.02
CA ASP A 104 -7.51 -0.19 -14.46
C ASP A 104 -8.20 -0.05 -15.82
N ALA A 105 -8.02 -1.03 -16.71
CA ALA A 105 -8.67 -1.09 -18.02
C ALA A 105 -10.21 -1.06 -17.90
N ALA A 106 -10.78 -1.71 -16.90
CA ALA A 106 -12.22 -1.64 -16.63
C ALA A 106 -12.66 -0.22 -16.21
N GLN A 107 -11.82 0.47 -15.44
CA GLN A 107 -12.07 1.84 -14.99
C GLN A 107 -11.87 2.85 -16.13
N MET A 108 -10.86 2.66 -16.99
CA MET A 108 -10.68 3.46 -18.21
C MET A 108 -11.86 3.29 -19.15
N ALA A 109 -12.33 2.05 -19.36
CA ALA A 109 -13.52 1.79 -20.17
C ALA A 109 -14.78 2.44 -19.57
N ALA A 110 -14.97 2.36 -18.25
CA ALA A 110 -16.09 3.03 -17.58
C ALA A 110 -16.03 4.57 -17.74
N VAL A 111 -14.83 5.16 -17.62
CA VAL A 111 -14.61 6.59 -17.83
C VAL A 111 -14.88 6.99 -19.28
N GLU A 112 -14.43 6.19 -20.25
CA GLU A 112 -14.68 6.44 -21.67
C GLU A 112 -16.16 6.32 -22.02
N ILE A 113 -16.87 5.32 -21.50
CA ILE A 113 -18.32 5.17 -21.66
C ILE A 113 -19.07 6.36 -21.08
N ALA A 114 -18.69 6.82 -19.88
CA ALA A 114 -19.28 7.99 -19.25
C ALA A 114 -19.00 9.29 -20.03
N ALA A 115 -17.80 9.43 -20.61
CA ALA A 115 -17.39 10.61 -21.37
C ALA A 115 -18.03 10.68 -22.77
N THR A 116 -18.26 9.53 -23.41
CA THR A 116 -18.76 9.44 -24.79
C THR A 116 -20.28 9.29 -24.88
N GLY A 117 -20.97 8.97 -23.77
CA GLY A 117 -22.42 8.86 -23.72
C GLY A 117 -22.99 7.67 -24.49
N ALA A 118 -22.18 6.65 -24.79
CA ALA A 118 -22.54 5.50 -25.63
C ALA A 118 -23.66 4.59 -25.06
N ALA A 119 -24.21 4.91 -23.87
CA ALA A 119 -25.34 4.21 -23.26
C ALA A 119 -26.63 5.05 -23.21
N ALA A 120 -26.79 6.09 -24.03
CA ALA A 120 -28.11 6.71 -24.20
C ALA A 120 -29.02 5.75 -25.00
N PRO A 121 -30.16 5.28 -24.46
CA PRO A 121 -31.10 4.48 -25.24
C PRO A 121 -31.53 5.29 -26.48
N PRO A 122 -31.75 4.64 -27.64
CA PRO A 122 -32.12 5.35 -28.85
C PRO A 122 -33.39 6.16 -28.56
N ARG A 123 -33.29 7.47 -28.76
CA ARG A 123 -34.43 8.39 -28.62
C ARG A 123 -35.49 7.92 -29.61
N ALA A 124 -36.63 7.47 -29.12
CA ALA A 124 -37.75 7.07 -29.97
C ALA A 124 -38.09 8.22 -30.92
N GLU A 125 -37.94 7.98 -32.22
CA GLU A 125 -38.30 8.95 -33.26
C GLU A 125 -39.82 9.16 -33.22
N PRO A 126 -40.31 10.40 -33.32
CA PRO A 126 -41.75 10.65 -33.40
C PRO A 126 -42.27 10.08 -34.72
N THR A 127 -43.22 9.14 -34.64
CA THR A 127 -43.89 8.53 -35.78
C THR A 127 -44.39 9.61 -36.75
N PRO A 128 -44.00 9.60 -38.04
CA PRO A 128 -44.49 10.56 -39.01
C PRO A 128 -46.00 10.35 -39.21
N GLY A 129 -46.74 11.44 -39.20
CA GLY A 129 -48.20 11.46 -39.25
C GLY A 129 -48.79 10.68 -40.42
N ALA A 130 -49.93 10.05 -40.16
CA ALA A 130 -50.78 9.43 -41.15
C ALA A 130 -51.42 10.51 -42.07
N PRO A 131 -51.50 10.28 -43.40
CA PRO A 131 -52.16 11.20 -44.31
C PRO A 131 -53.71 11.13 -44.20
N ALA A 132 -54.32 12.21 -44.66
CA ALA A 132 -55.71 12.65 -44.49
C ALA A 132 -56.84 11.67 -44.85
#